data_AF-A0A3D6D478-F1
#
_entry.id   AF-A0A3D6D478-F1
#
_cell.length_a   1.000
_cell.length_b   1.000
_cell.length_c   1.000
_cell.angle_alpha   90.00
_cell.angle_beta   90.00
_cell.angle_gamma   90.00
#
_symmetry.space_group_name_H-M   'P 1'
#
loop_
_entity.id
_entity.type
_entity.pdbx_description
1 polymer ?
#
loop_
_entity_poly.entity_id
_entity_poly.type
_entity_poly.pdbx_seq_one_letter_code
_entity_poly.pdbx_strand_id
1 'polypeptide(L)'
;TGKSPARLAITDWIGAAAGTDWKRNTKLLPAHYHHQLSLDETTLAEAFREGGYRTFFAGKWHLGGEGSFPEDHGFDINVGGHHRGSPPGG
;
A
#
# COMPACT_ATOMS: atom_id res chain seq x y z
N THR A 1 8.59 3.22 4.59
CA THR A 1 8.38 3.93 5.86
C THR A 1 9.22 3.39 7.01
N GLY A 2 9.51 2.07 7.08
CA GLY A 2 10.23 1.50 8.23
C GLY A 2 9.42 1.46 9.53
N LYS A 3 8.11 1.74 9.46
CA LYS A 3 7.16 1.74 10.58
C LYS A 3 6.36 0.43 10.61
N SER A 4 5.83 0.08 11.79
CA SER A 4 4.96 -1.08 11.92
C SER A 4 3.60 -0.86 11.24
N PRO A 5 2.92 -1.94 10.77
CA PRO A 5 1.57 -1.84 10.20
C PRO A 5 0.57 -1.12 11.10
N ALA A 6 0.63 -1.38 12.42
CA ALA A 6 -0.22 -0.72 13.41
C ALA A 6 0.00 0.80 13.49
N ARG A 7 1.23 1.28 13.27
CA ARG A 7 1.54 2.73 13.23
C ARG A 7 1.04 3.39 11.95
N LEU A 8 1.01 2.64 10.84
CA LEU A 8 0.48 3.10 9.56
C LEU A 8 -1.04 2.93 9.46
N ALA A 9 -1.64 2.22 10.41
CA ALA A 9 -3.02 1.74 10.37
C ALA A 9 -3.40 1.00 9.07
N ILE A 10 -2.44 0.39 8.36
CA ILE A 10 -2.69 -0.58 7.29
C ILE A 10 -2.42 -1.97 7.88
N THR A 11 -3.43 -2.54 8.54
CA THR A 11 -3.27 -3.73 9.39
C THR A 11 -3.82 -5.02 8.79
N ASP A 12 -4.38 -4.95 7.59
CA ASP A 12 -4.85 -6.11 6.83
C ASP A 12 -4.50 -5.90 5.33
N TRP A 13 -4.72 -6.93 4.50
CA TRP A 13 -4.57 -6.79 3.06
C TRP A 13 -5.64 -5.82 2.52
N ILE A 14 -5.21 -4.88 1.67
CA ILE A 14 -6.10 -3.86 1.12
C ILE A 14 -7.18 -4.52 0.24
N GLY A 15 -8.42 -4.44 0.70
CA GLY A 15 -9.59 -5.11 0.10
C GLY A 15 -10.30 -6.08 1.06
N ALA A 16 -9.71 -6.39 2.22
CA ALA A 16 -10.38 -7.09 3.30
C ALA A 16 -11.59 -6.29 3.81
N ALA A 17 -12.71 -6.96 4.03
CA ALA A 17 -13.88 -6.36 4.63
C ALA A 17 -13.62 -6.00 6.11
N ALA A 18 -14.03 -4.79 6.52
CA ALA A 18 -13.87 -4.28 7.87
C ALA A 18 -15.20 -3.78 8.45
N GLY A 19 -15.27 -3.66 9.77
CA GLY A 19 -16.46 -3.17 10.46
C GLY A 19 -17.72 -3.94 10.05
N THR A 20 -18.78 -3.20 9.73
CA THR A 20 -20.09 -3.77 9.36
C THR A 20 -20.16 -4.35 7.95
N ASP A 21 -19.12 -4.16 7.12
CA ASP A 21 -19.02 -4.81 5.82
C ASP A 21 -18.64 -6.29 5.94
N TRP A 22 -18.13 -6.71 7.10
CA TRP A 22 -17.87 -8.10 7.42
C TRP A 22 -19.19 -8.89 7.56
N LYS A 23 -19.39 -9.89 6.68
CA LYS A 23 -20.65 -10.67 6.62
C LYS A 23 -20.58 -12.07 7.25
N ARG A 24 -19.46 -12.43 7.88
CA ARG A 24 -19.28 -13.76 8.48
C ARG A 24 -19.69 -13.75 9.94
N ASN A 25 -20.25 -14.85 10.43
CA ASN A 25 -20.66 -15.01 11.82
C ASN A 25 -19.45 -15.26 12.74
N THR A 26 -18.73 -14.20 13.09
CA THR A 26 -17.61 -14.21 14.04
C THR A 26 -17.99 -13.45 15.31
N LYS A 27 -17.34 -13.78 16.44
CA LYS A 27 -17.61 -13.13 17.73
C LYS A 27 -17.31 -11.62 17.74
N LEU A 28 -16.37 -11.18 16.89
CA LEU A 28 -15.92 -9.80 16.78
C LEU A 28 -15.96 -9.35 15.31
N LEU A 29 -16.16 -8.05 15.10
CA LEU A 29 -15.97 -7.41 13.80
C LEU A 29 -14.49 -7.08 13.57
N PRO A 30 -13.97 -7.18 12.34
CA PRO A 30 -12.63 -6.71 12.02
C PRO A 30 -12.51 -5.20 12.22
N ALA A 31 -11.35 -4.73 12.68
CA ALA A 31 -11.08 -3.30 12.86
C ALA A 31 -11.01 -2.56 11.52
N HIS A 32 -11.38 -1.28 11.52
CA HIS A 32 -11.13 -0.40 10.38
C HIS A 32 -9.62 -0.15 10.22
N TYR A 33 -9.19 -0.01 8.97
CA TYR A 33 -7.80 0.22 8.59
C TYR A 33 -7.74 1.13 7.35
N HIS A 34 -6.59 1.71 7.07
CA HIS A 34 -6.34 2.52 5.88
C HIS A 34 -6.13 1.65 4.65
N HIS A 35 -6.69 2.08 3.52
CA HIS A 35 -6.69 1.32 2.27
C HIS A 35 -5.62 1.79 1.27
N GLN A 36 -4.71 2.65 1.71
CA GLN A 36 -3.57 3.12 0.91
C GLN A 36 -2.45 3.61 1.83
N LEU A 37 -1.22 3.63 1.32
CA LEU A 37 -0.08 4.28 1.95
C LEU A 37 -0.28 5.80 1.93
N SER A 38 -0.21 6.45 3.10
CA SER A 38 -0.34 7.90 3.18
C SER A 38 0.82 8.59 2.44
N LEU A 39 0.53 9.74 1.81
CA LEU A 39 1.55 10.60 1.21
C LEU A 39 2.36 11.37 2.26
N ASP A 40 1.91 11.41 3.50
CA ASP A 40 2.68 12.00 4.62
C ASP A 40 3.83 11.10 5.08
N GLU A 41 3.93 9.89 4.54
CA GLU A 41 4.90 8.88 4.94
C GLU A 41 6.13 8.88 4.03
N THR A 42 7.30 9.19 4.58
CA THR A 42 8.55 9.06 3.82
C THR A 42 8.85 7.59 3.51
N THR A 43 8.92 7.26 2.23
CA THR A 43 9.32 5.94 1.75
C THR A 43 10.83 5.84 1.59
N LEU A 44 11.32 4.61 1.40
CA LEU A 44 12.74 4.40 1.11
C LEU A 44 13.11 4.97 -0.26
N ALA A 45 12.19 4.93 -1.23
CA ALA A 45 12.43 5.48 -2.56
C ALA A 45 12.56 7.01 -2.50
N GLU A 46 11.71 7.69 -1.74
CA GLU A 46 11.83 9.15 -1.56
C GLU A 46 13.15 9.53 -0.92
N ALA A 47 13.54 8.87 0.19
CA ALA A 47 14.81 9.12 0.85
C ALA A 47 16.02 8.85 -0.06
N PHE A 48 15.95 7.80 -0.89
CA PHE A 48 17.02 7.50 -1.86
C PHE A 48 17.07 8.50 -3.01
N ARG A 49 15.91 8.94 -3.52
CA ARG A 49 15.82 9.96 -4.55
C ARG A 49 16.41 11.29 -4.06
N GLU A 50 16.13 11.69 -2.83
CA GLU A 50 16.77 12.84 -2.18
C GLU A 50 18.30 12.68 -2.07
N GLY A 51 18.76 11.44 -1.85
CA GLY A 51 20.19 11.09 -1.86
C GLY A 51 20.82 11.00 -3.25
N GLY A 52 20.10 11.31 -4.34
CA GLY A 52 20.61 11.29 -5.71
C GLY A 52 20.56 9.92 -6.40
N TYR A 53 19.86 8.95 -5.82
CA TYR A 53 19.64 7.65 -6.47
C TYR A 53 18.53 7.74 -7.51
N ARG A 54 18.69 6.97 -8.59
CA ARG A 54 17.58 6.64 -9.49
C ARG A 54 16.79 5.49 -8.90
N THR A 55 15.47 5.62 -8.89
CA THR A 55 14.57 4.68 -8.23
C THR A 55 13.68 3.99 -9.26
N PHE A 56 13.55 2.67 -9.13
CA PHE A 56 12.80 1.84 -10.06
C PHE A 56 11.98 0.80 -9.28
N PHE A 57 10.70 0.68 -9.63
CA PHE A 57 9.81 -0.33 -9.10
C PHE A 57 9.35 -1.28 -10.20
N ALA A 58 9.39 -2.59 -9.93
CA ALA A 58 8.81 -3.60 -10.80
C ALA A 58 8.04 -4.66 -10.01
N GLY A 59 6.86 -5.03 -10.51
CA GLY A 59 6.04 -6.11 -9.95
C GLY A 59 4.87 -5.61 -9.11
N LYS A 60 4.46 -6.40 -8.11
CA LYS A 60 3.25 -6.13 -7.31
C LYS A 60 3.45 -4.96 -6.34
N TRP A 61 2.55 -3.98 -6.40
CA TRP A 61 2.51 -2.86 -5.45
C TRP A 61 1.52 -3.09 -4.29
N HIS A 62 0.21 -3.03 -4.55
CA HIS A 62 -0.87 -3.29 -3.58
C HIS A 62 -0.81 -2.44 -2.29
N LEU A 63 -0.36 -1.18 -2.41
CA LEU A 63 -0.37 -0.19 -1.31
C LEU A 63 -1.25 1.04 -1.62
N GLY A 64 -2.22 0.90 -2.52
CA GLY A 64 -3.14 1.97 -2.88
C GLY A 64 -3.53 1.98 -4.35
N GLY A 65 -4.49 2.85 -4.67
CA GLY A 65 -4.99 3.11 -6.02
C GLY A 65 -4.32 4.30 -6.69
N GLU A 66 -5.07 4.93 -7.60
CA GLU A 66 -4.71 6.22 -8.20
C GLU A 66 -4.38 7.25 -7.10
N GLY A 67 -3.28 7.98 -7.26
CA GLY A 67 -2.74 8.90 -6.24
C GLY A 67 -1.97 8.21 -5.10
N SER A 68 -1.74 6.89 -5.20
CA SER A 68 -0.89 6.13 -4.29
C SER A 68 -0.20 4.95 -5.02
N PHE A 69 0.17 5.14 -6.28
CA PHE A 69 1.02 4.21 -7.05
C PHE A 69 2.51 4.42 -6.69
N PRO A 70 3.43 3.51 -7.09
CA PRO A 70 4.85 3.67 -6.76
C PRO A 70 5.44 5.04 -7.11
N GLU A 71 4.98 5.66 -8.20
CA GLU A 71 5.44 6.98 -8.65
C GLU A 71 5.05 8.12 -7.69
N ASP A 72 3.90 7.97 -7.02
CA ASP A 72 3.46 8.89 -5.95
C ASP A 72 4.27 8.72 -4.66
N HIS A 73 5.05 7.63 -4.57
CA HIS A 73 5.80 7.20 -3.39
C HIS A 73 7.31 7.20 -3.62
N GLY A 74 7.78 8.04 -4.54
CA GLY A 74 9.20 8.34 -4.74
C GLY A 74 9.93 7.48 -5.76
N PHE A 75 9.25 6.57 -6.46
CA PHE A 75 9.86 5.82 -7.56
C PHE A 75 9.80 6.61 -8.87
N ASP A 76 10.92 6.72 -9.60
CA ASP A 76 10.97 7.44 -10.88
C ASP A 76 10.36 6.63 -12.03
N ILE A 77 10.30 5.31 -11.90
CA ILE A 77 9.81 4.38 -12.91
C ILE A 77 9.02 3.28 -12.23
N ASN A 78 7.82 3.01 -12.73
CA ASN A 78 6.97 1.90 -12.30
C ASN A 78 6.66 0.96 -13.47
N VAL A 79 7.01 -0.33 -13.33
CA VAL A 79 6.65 -1.39 -14.29
C VAL A 79 5.80 -2.45 -13.61
N GLY A 80 4.49 -2.41 -13.88
CA GLY A 80 3.53 -3.41 -13.41
C GLY A 80 3.00 -3.19 -11.98
N GLY A 81 3.46 -2.18 -11.25
CA GLY A 81 2.92 -1.81 -9.94
C GLY A 81 1.56 -1.13 -10.08
N HIS A 82 0.53 -1.73 -9.47
CA HIS A 82 -0.82 -1.17 -9.40
C HIS A 82 -1.56 -1.64 -8.14
N HIS A 83 -2.84 -1.27 -8.02
CA HIS A 83 -3.67 -1.50 -6.84
C HIS A 83 -3.98 -2.96 -6.49
N ARG A 84 -3.74 -3.92 -7.40
CA ARG A 84 -4.17 -5.30 -7.15
C ARG A 84 -3.12 -6.08 -6.37
N GLY A 85 -3.63 -6.98 -5.53
CA GLY A 85 -2.83 -7.90 -4.74
C GLY A 85 -2.26 -9.09 -5.51
N SER A 86 -2.59 -9.25 -6.79
CA SER A 86 -2.11 -10.32 -7.65
C SER A 86 -2.10 -9.86 -9.12
N PRO A 87 -1.29 -10.51 -9.98
CA PRO A 87 -1.31 -10.27 -11.42
C PRO A 87 -2.73 -10.51 -11.99
N PRO A 88 -3.16 -9.74 -13.00
CA PRO A 88 -4.35 -10.06 -13.77
C PRO A 88 -4.11 -11.39 -14.52
N GLY A 89 -4.86 -12.44 -14.18
CA GLY A 89 -4.88 -13.68 -14.96
C GLY A 89 -4.80 -14.99 -14.16
N GLY A 90 -4.13 -15.00 -13.00
CA GLY A 90 -3.94 -16.23 -12.21
C GLY A 90 -2.91 -17.18 -12.83
#